data_AF-A0A2R6I5N4-F1
#
_entry.id   AF-A0A2R6I5N4-F1
#
_cell.length_a   1.000
_cell.length_b   1.000
_cell.length_c   1.000
_cell.angle_alpha   90.00
_cell.angle_beta   90.00
_cell.angle_gamma   90.00
#
_symmetry.space_group_name_H-M   'P 1'
#
loop_
_entity.id
_entity.type
_entity.pdbx_description
1 polymer ?
#
loop_
_entity_poly.entity_id
_entity_poly.type
_entity_poly.pdbx_seq_one_letter_code
_entity_poly.pdbx_strand_id
1 'polypeptide(L)'
;MTDGAVADAGSEHAGSVRVVGTAHVSQESVDEVERVIDEEQPDVVAVELDEGRYRQLKGETPDDLDAADLLEGNTVFQFLAYWMLSYVQTRLGDRFDVRPGAEMLAAVERSEALGIDVALVDRDIQVTIQRFWARLSGLEKLRLLGGLAFGVADPFAVGLGIGTTVGLFAALVAGAVGGAPLVPSGTPLPGIVDAVLVGALVGLGVAVLFGLALRLTAPDETRDVEALDPGELTDTDVVTAMMEEFRRFSPGGAEALIDERDAYIAHQLVQLRDAGKHVVAVVGAGHQQGIERYLDDPEPLPPMADLAGRQQASRFSPYKLFGYLFTLGFLAFFVLLAIAAATGVPGASSGLLIRLFAAWFLVNGLLSFGLAKLAGAHWPSATVGGAVAWLTSVNPLLAPGWFAGYVELRYLTVNVADIGDLNDLLEDTETPIPELLRSMLDVPLFRLIIIVAATNVGSFVGSVLFATVLIPYLFAEIGGTDEIVRLMLAGARNSVDLIAGGLL
;
A
#
# COMPACT_ATOMS: atom_id res chain seq x y z
N MET A 1 42.13 -39.26 55.06
CA MET A 1 42.02 -39.07 53.60
C MET A 1 40.54 -38.94 53.32
N THR A 2 39.97 -37.73 53.42
CA THR A 2 39.90 -36.71 52.35
C THR A 2 39.15 -37.27 51.14
N ASP A 3 38.17 -36.65 50.53
CA ASP A 3 37.46 -35.37 50.67
C ASP A 3 36.42 -35.42 49.52
N GLY A 4 35.35 -34.65 49.58
CA GLY A 4 34.42 -34.58 48.44
C GLY A 4 32.99 -34.26 48.82
N ALA A 5 32.81 -33.19 49.61
CA ALA A 5 31.57 -32.43 49.57
C ALA A 5 31.34 -31.98 48.11
N VAL A 6 30.32 -32.52 47.45
CA VAL A 6 29.72 -31.84 46.31
C VAL A 6 28.88 -30.73 46.93
N ALA A 7 29.47 -29.55 46.97
CA ALA A 7 28.80 -28.32 47.27
C ALA A 7 27.59 -28.18 46.33
N ASP A 8 26.42 -28.06 46.93
CA ASP A 8 25.22 -27.49 46.33
C ASP A 8 25.55 -26.03 45.99
N ALA A 9 26.05 -25.82 44.78
CA ALA A 9 26.43 -24.52 44.26
C ALA A 9 25.27 -23.98 43.44
N GLY A 10 24.53 -23.06 44.05
CA GLY A 10 23.70 -22.07 43.36
C GLY A 10 22.32 -22.55 42.96
N SER A 11 21.33 -22.28 43.82
CA SER A 11 20.04 -21.84 43.33
C SER A 11 20.26 -20.52 42.56
N GLU A 12 20.62 -20.62 41.29
CA GLU A 12 20.53 -19.49 40.35
C GLU A 12 19.10 -18.99 40.45
N HIS A 13 18.94 -17.69 40.77
CA HIS A 13 17.62 -17.11 40.98
C HIS A 13 16.81 -17.32 39.70
N ALA A 14 15.67 -18.00 39.80
CA ALA A 14 14.76 -18.12 38.69
C ALA A 14 14.34 -16.70 38.30
N GLY A 15 14.67 -16.27 37.08
CA GLY A 15 14.26 -14.97 36.57
C GLY A 15 12.73 -14.83 36.61
N SER A 16 12.24 -13.61 36.69
CA SER A 16 10.81 -13.30 36.79
C SER A 16 10.45 -12.14 35.90
N VAL A 17 9.22 -12.15 35.39
CA VAL A 17 8.67 -11.03 34.62
C VAL A 17 7.41 -10.54 35.30
N ARG A 18 7.36 -9.26 35.63
CA ARG A 18 6.15 -8.57 36.07
C ARG A 18 5.67 -7.65 34.95
N VAL A 19 4.49 -7.91 34.41
CA VAL A 19 3.89 -7.06 33.38
C VAL A 19 3.10 -5.93 34.03
N VAL A 20 3.31 -4.71 33.55
CA VAL A 20 2.58 -3.51 33.95
C VAL A 20 1.86 -2.98 32.71
N GLY A 21 0.55 -3.18 32.68
CA GLY A 21 -0.31 -2.63 31.63
C GLY A 21 -0.53 -1.14 31.82
N THR A 22 -0.39 -0.37 30.75
CA THR A 22 -0.56 1.09 30.76
C THR A 22 -1.67 1.50 29.79
N ALA A 23 -2.56 2.39 30.24
CA ALA A 23 -3.57 3.00 29.39
C ALA A 23 -3.02 4.36 28.92
N HIS A 24 -2.62 4.45 27.64
CA HIS A 24 -1.72 5.47 27.05
C HIS A 24 -2.16 6.93 27.02
N VAL A 25 -2.80 7.43 28.06
CA VAL A 25 -3.39 8.77 28.10
C VAL A 25 -3.67 9.26 29.52
N SER A 26 -3.12 8.63 30.57
CA SER A 26 -3.37 9.06 31.95
C SER A 26 -2.09 9.29 32.76
N GLN A 27 -2.04 10.42 33.47
CA GLN A 27 -0.97 10.70 34.44
C GLN A 27 -0.91 9.63 35.54
N GLU A 28 -2.04 9.02 35.88
CA GLU A 28 -2.13 7.91 36.82
C GLU A 28 -1.31 6.68 36.35
N SER A 29 -1.31 6.38 35.05
CA SER A 29 -0.50 5.28 34.50
C SER A 29 1.01 5.58 34.58
N VAL A 30 1.40 6.85 34.41
CA VAL A 30 2.80 7.28 34.57
C VAL A 30 3.26 7.09 36.02
N ASP A 31 2.47 7.60 36.97
CA ASP A 31 2.78 7.54 38.40
C ASP A 31 2.84 6.07 38.88
N GLU A 32 1.96 5.21 38.37
CA GLU A 32 1.96 3.77 38.67
C GLU A 32 3.24 3.08 38.17
N VAL A 33 3.68 3.37 36.94
CA VAL A 33 4.91 2.81 36.38
C VAL A 33 6.12 3.20 37.21
N GLU A 34 6.27 4.48 37.57
CA GLU A 34 7.37 4.94 38.41
C GLU A 34 7.37 4.26 39.78
N ARG A 35 6.19 4.15 40.40
CA ARG A 35 6.01 3.48 41.70
C ARG A 35 6.40 2.02 41.64
N VAL A 36 5.98 1.27 40.61
CA VAL A 36 6.31 -0.15 40.47
C VAL A 36 7.81 -0.35 40.26
N ILE A 37 8.46 0.49 39.44
CA ILE A 37 9.92 0.42 39.24
C ILE A 37 10.66 0.68 40.56
N ASP A 38 10.21 1.65 41.34
CA ASP A 38 10.81 2.00 42.64
C ASP A 38 10.66 0.90 43.69
N GLU A 39 9.50 0.23 43.72
CA GLU A 39 9.19 -0.83 44.67
C GLU A 39 9.88 -2.16 44.31
N GLU A 40 9.87 -2.54 43.03
CA GLU A 40 10.38 -3.84 42.58
C GLU A 40 11.90 -3.86 42.39
N GLN A 41 12.52 -2.71 42.11
CA GLN A 41 13.95 -2.57 41.80
C GLN A 41 14.48 -3.69 40.86
N PRO A 42 13.94 -3.81 39.64
CA PRO A 42 14.30 -4.89 38.73
C PRO A 42 15.74 -4.79 38.20
N ASP A 43 16.26 -5.89 37.67
CA ASP A 43 17.53 -5.90 36.93
C ASP A 43 17.39 -5.18 35.58
N VAL A 44 16.20 -5.29 34.96
CA VAL A 44 15.90 -4.75 33.62
C VAL A 44 14.48 -4.21 33.60
N VAL A 45 14.29 -3.02 33.03
CA VAL A 45 12.97 -2.52 32.63
C VAL A 45 12.80 -2.72 31.14
N ALA A 46 11.84 -3.56 30.76
CA ALA A 46 11.48 -3.80 29.38
C ALA A 46 10.34 -2.86 28.97
N VAL A 47 10.48 -2.14 27.85
CA VAL A 47 9.47 -1.21 27.35
C VAL A 47 8.99 -1.62 25.97
N GLU A 48 7.67 -1.52 25.73
CA GLU A 48 7.04 -1.72 24.42
C GLU A 48 7.34 -0.55 23.46
N LEU A 49 8.62 -0.39 23.12
CA LEU A 49 9.13 0.56 22.15
C LEU A 49 10.14 -0.13 21.23
N ASP A 50 10.10 0.24 19.95
CA ASP A 50 11.18 -0.04 19.01
C ASP A 50 12.23 1.08 19.04
N GLU A 51 13.41 0.79 18.48
CA GLU A 51 14.55 1.71 18.44
C GLU A 51 14.20 3.07 17.79
N GLY A 52 13.41 3.08 16.71
CA GLY A 52 13.04 4.30 16.01
C GLY A 52 12.11 5.17 16.85
N ARG A 53 11.10 4.57 17.48
CA ARG A 53 10.20 5.28 18.40
C ARG A 53 10.92 5.78 19.66
N TYR A 54 11.86 5.00 20.20
CA TYR A 54 12.69 5.42 21.34
C TYR A 54 13.48 6.69 21.02
N ARG A 55 14.17 6.72 19.87
CA ARG A 55 14.93 7.89 19.41
C ARG A 55 14.04 9.11 19.20
N GLN A 56 12.87 8.92 18.59
CA GLN A 56 11.90 9.99 18.37
C GLN A 56 11.40 10.59 19.69
N LEU A 57 11.11 9.76 20.71
CA LEU A 57 10.71 10.21 22.04
C LEU A 57 11.83 10.98 22.76
N LYS A 58 13.10 10.63 22.50
CA LYS A 58 14.28 11.38 22.97
C LYS A 58 14.55 12.67 22.16
N GLY A 59 13.74 12.96 21.14
CA GLY A 59 13.84 14.17 20.31
C GLY A 59 14.86 14.08 19.17
N GLU A 60 15.30 12.88 18.81
CA GLU A 60 16.12 12.67 17.61
C GLU A 60 15.27 12.76 16.34
N THR A 61 15.87 13.27 15.27
CA THR A 61 15.19 13.41 13.96
C THR A 61 15.18 12.05 13.25
N PRO A 62 14.06 11.63 12.63
CA PRO A 62 14.02 10.38 11.86
C PRO A 62 15.06 10.38 10.74
N ASP A 63 15.70 9.23 10.51
CA ASP A 63 16.65 9.04 9.41
C ASP A 63 15.96 9.27 8.05
N ASP A 64 16.69 9.89 7.11
CA ASP A 64 16.22 10.15 5.75
C ASP A 64 15.86 8.84 5.03
N LEU A 65 14.62 8.74 4.52
CA LEU A 65 14.27 7.66 3.60
C LEU A 65 15.04 7.86 2.28
N ASP A 66 15.73 6.83 1.81
CA ASP A 66 16.38 6.87 0.51
C ASP A 66 15.32 7.05 -0.59
N ALA A 67 15.31 8.22 -1.23
CA ALA A 67 14.30 8.59 -2.23
C ALA A 67 14.25 7.63 -3.44
N ALA A 68 15.31 6.86 -3.67
CA ALA A 68 15.37 5.81 -4.69
C ALA A 68 14.49 4.60 -4.34
N ASP A 69 14.35 4.26 -3.06
CA ASP A 69 13.53 3.12 -2.60
C ASP A 69 12.02 3.40 -2.78
N LEU A 70 11.62 4.69 -2.80
CA LEU A 70 10.24 5.13 -3.05
C LEU A 70 9.73 4.79 -4.45
N LEU A 71 10.62 4.61 -5.43
CA LEU A 71 10.26 4.35 -6.83
C LEU A 71 10.16 2.86 -7.17
N GLU A 72 10.49 1.95 -6.25
CA GLU A 72 10.23 0.53 -6.43
C GLU A 72 8.73 0.23 -6.33
N GLY A 73 8.20 -0.62 -7.21
CA GLY A 73 6.77 -0.76 -7.47
C GLY A 73 5.85 -1.20 -6.31
N ASN A 74 6.39 -1.45 -5.11
CA ASN A 74 5.62 -1.72 -3.90
C ASN A 74 5.68 -0.57 -2.87
N THR A 75 6.67 0.33 -2.99
CA THR A 75 6.97 1.35 -1.97
C THR A 75 6.03 2.54 -2.04
N VAL A 76 5.51 2.91 -3.22
CA VAL A 76 4.49 3.99 -3.33
C VAL A 76 3.21 3.62 -2.57
N PHE A 77 2.82 2.34 -2.58
CA PHE A 77 1.66 1.87 -1.81
C PHE A 77 1.96 1.76 -0.32
N GLN A 78 3.17 1.33 0.06
CA GLN A 78 3.62 1.37 1.45
C GLN A 78 3.66 2.81 1.98
N PHE A 79 4.15 3.73 1.17
CA PHE A 79 4.18 5.16 1.44
C PHE A 79 2.77 5.73 1.63
N LEU A 80 1.85 5.47 0.70
CA LEU A 80 0.47 5.88 0.83
C LEU A 80 -0.17 5.31 2.11
N ALA A 81 0.17 4.07 2.45
CA ALA A 81 -0.28 3.45 3.70
C ALA A 81 0.36 4.12 4.93
N TYR A 82 1.64 4.51 4.89
CA TYR A 82 2.30 5.26 5.96
C TYR A 82 1.68 6.64 6.16
N TRP A 83 1.46 7.38 5.07
CA TRP A 83 0.84 8.70 5.14
C TRP A 83 -0.59 8.63 5.69
N MET A 84 -1.40 7.71 5.16
CA MET A 84 -2.76 7.49 5.65
C MET A 84 -2.79 7.04 7.11
N LEU A 85 -1.81 6.26 7.56
CA LEU A 85 -1.69 5.85 8.96
C LEU A 85 -1.24 7.01 9.83
N SER A 86 -0.28 7.81 9.38
CA SER A 86 0.19 8.99 10.09
C SER A 86 -0.96 9.99 10.29
N TYR A 87 -1.80 10.20 9.28
CA TYR A 87 -3.04 10.97 9.41
C TYR A 87 -3.99 10.40 10.48
N VAL A 88 -4.18 9.08 10.51
CA VAL A 88 -5.01 8.42 11.55
C VAL A 88 -4.38 8.58 12.94
N GLN A 89 -3.06 8.46 13.06
CA GLN A 89 -2.33 8.62 14.32
C GLN A 89 -2.44 10.04 14.86
N THR A 90 -2.23 11.07 14.04
CA THR A 90 -2.34 12.48 14.46
C THR A 90 -3.76 12.79 14.90
N ARG A 91 -4.77 12.34 14.15
CA ARG A 91 -6.20 12.58 14.47
C ARG A 91 -6.68 11.88 15.75
N LEU A 92 -6.00 10.82 16.18
CA LEU A 92 -6.23 10.17 17.47
C LEU A 92 -5.51 10.92 18.61
N GLY A 93 -4.30 11.45 18.37
CA GLY A 93 -3.51 12.18 19.36
C GLY A 93 -4.16 13.46 19.88
N ASP A 94 -4.74 14.26 18.98
CA ASP A 94 -5.34 15.57 19.34
C ASP A 94 -6.60 15.47 20.19
N ARG A 95 -7.27 14.31 20.19
CA ARG A 95 -8.54 14.14 20.91
C ARG A 95 -8.34 13.93 22.43
N PHE A 96 -7.12 13.63 22.87
CA PHE A 96 -6.86 13.16 24.24
C PHE A 96 -5.75 13.93 24.99
N ASP A 97 -5.15 14.99 24.42
CA ASP A 97 -4.22 15.94 25.08
C ASP A 97 -3.07 15.31 25.92
N VAL A 98 -2.66 14.07 25.60
CA VAL A 98 -1.50 13.37 26.19
C VAL A 98 -0.65 12.80 25.08
N ARG A 99 0.68 12.96 25.18
CA ARG A 99 1.62 12.41 24.19
C ARG A 99 1.61 10.88 24.29
N PRO A 100 1.23 10.16 23.21
CA PRO A 100 1.27 8.70 23.22
C PRO A 100 2.66 8.18 23.58
N GLY A 101 2.77 7.32 24.59
CA GLY A 101 4.04 6.76 25.04
C GLY A 101 4.73 7.54 26.17
N ALA A 102 4.02 8.46 26.84
CA ALA A 102 4.52 9.13 28.04
C ALA A 102 4.87 8.15 29.17
N GLU A 103 4.11 7.06 29.34
CA GLU A 103 4.37 6.03 30.35
C GLU A 103 5.67 5.27 30.06
N MET A 104 5.91 4.93 28.80
CA MET A 104 7.17 4.29 28.39
C MET A 104 8.36 5.21 28.55
N LEU A 105 8.22 6.50 28.21
CA LEU A 105 9.29 7.46 28.41
C LEU A 105 9.61 7.65 29.89
N ALA A 106 8.59 7.74 30.75
CA ALA A 106 8.78 7.78 32.19
C ALA A 106 9.49 6.53 32.73
N ALA A 107 9.13 5.33 32.23
CA ALA A 107 9.83 4.09 32.57
C ALA A 107 11.32 4.16 32.21
N VAL A 108 11.64 4.64 31.00
CA VAL A 108 13.01 4.82 30.52
C VAL A 108 13.78 5.82 31.41
N GLU A 109 13.22 7.02 31.61
CA GLU A 109 13.86 8.08 32.39
C GLU A 109 14.09 7.66 33.85
N ARG A 110 13.12 6.97 34.45
CA ARG A 110 13.24 6.43 35.81
C ARG A 110 14.31 5.35 35.90
N SER A 111 14.37 4.45 34.93
CA SER A 111 15.40 3.40 34.87
C SER A 111 16.80 4.00 34.73
N GLU A 112 16.98 4.99 33.85
CA GLU A 112 18.24 5.72 33.68
C GLU A 112 18.66 6.42 34.98
N ALA A 113 17.70 7.03 35.71
CA ALA A 113 17.98 7.69 36.99
C ALA A 113 18.43 6.72 38.10
N LEU A 114 17.93 5.49 38.08
CA LEU A 114 18.27 4.44 39.04
C LEU A 114 19.46 3.57 38.59
N GLY A 115 19.92 3.72 37.35
CA GLY A 115 20.99 2.89 36.77
C GLY A 115 20.54 1.46 36.45
N ILE A 116 19.25 1.28 36.15
CA ILE A 116 18.66 0.00 35.74
C ILE A 116 18.75 -0.12 34.21
N ASP A 117 19.07 -1.32 33.71
CA ASP A 117 19.16 -1.57 32.27
C ASP A 117 17.79 -1.46 31.60
N VAL A 118 17.72 -0.85 30.42
CA VAL A 118 16.49 -0.72 29.62
C VAL A 118 16.55 -1.68 28.43
N ALA A 119 15.49 -2.47 28.23
CA ALA A 119 15.32 -3.35 27.09
C ALA A 119 14.16 -2.89 26.20
N LEU A 120 14.44 -2.61 24.93
CA LEU A 120 13.43 -2.35 23.90
C LEU A 120 12.90 -3.70 23.39
N VAL A 121 11.64 -4.03 23.70
CA VAL A 121 11.08 -5.37 23.43
C VAL A 121 10.08 -5.40 22.28
N ASP A 122 9.83 -4.27 21.63
CA ASP A 122 8.91 -4.21 20.50
C ASP A 122 9.62 -4.41 19.15
N ARG A 123 8.82 -4.76 18.14
CA ARG A 123 9.26 -4.90 16.76
C ARG A 123 9.18 -3.55 16.07
N ASP A 124 10.10 -3.33 15.12
CA ASP A 124 10.04 -2.19 14.20
C ASP A 124 8.60 -2.01 13.64
N ILE A 125 8.06 -0.82 13.88
CA ILE A 125 6.69 -0.47 13.51
C ILE A 125 6.41 -0.66 12.01
N GLN A 126 7.43 -0.47 11.15
CA GLN A 126 7.34 -0.69 9.71
C GLN A 126 7.07 -2.16 9.39
N VAL A 127 7.77 -3.08 10.06
CA VAL A 127 7.56 -4.52 9.89
C VAL A 127 6.15 -4.90 10.38
N THR A 128 5.73 -4.34 11.52
CA THR A 128 4.38 -4.55 12.06
C THR A 128 3.28 -4.12 11.08
N ILE A 129 3.42 -2.94 10.48
CA ILE A 129 2.47 -2.41 9.50
C ILE A 129 2.47 -3.24 8.21
N GLN A 130 3.65 -3.60 7.70
CA GLN A 130 3.75 -4.43 6.48
C GLN A 130 3.02 -5.77 6.66
N ARG A 131 3.15 -6.39 7.83
CA ARG A 131 2.48 -7.64 8.16
C ARG A 131 0.98 -7.47 8.37
N PHE A 132 0.56 -6.37 8.97
CA PHE A 132 -0.85 -5.97 9.02
C PHE A 132 -1.45 -5.98 7.61
N TRP A 133 -0.88 -5.23 6.68
CA TRP A 133 -1.37 -5.19 5.30
C TRP A 133 -1.28 -6.53 4.56
N ALA A 134 -0.28 -7.35 4.86
CA ALA A 134 -0.14 -8.68 4.25
C ALA A 134 -1.25 -9.64 4.72
N ARG A 135 -1.67 -9.54 5.99
CA ARG A 135 -2.70 -10.39 6.59
C ARG A 135 -4.13 -10.02 6.28
N LEU A 136 -4.40 -8.75 6.00
CA LEU A 136 -5.74 -8.33 5.63
C LEU A 136 -6.21 -9.07 4.37
N SER A 137 -7.37 -9.70 4.45
CA SER A 137 -8.11 -10.19 3.30
C SER A 137 -8.51 -9.03 2.39
N GLY A 138 -8.82 -9.33 1.12
CA GLY A 138 -9.26 -8.31 0.17
C GLY A 138 -10.50 -7.54 0.64
N LEU A 139 -11.41 -8.20 1.39
CA LEU A 139 -12.59 -7.57 1.97
C LEU A 139 -12.24 -6.66 3.15
N GLU A 140 -11.33 -7.06 4.04
CA GLU A 140 -10.87 -6.20 5.15
C GLU A 140 -10.16 -4.95 4.62
N LYS A 141 -9.33 -5.08 3.58
CA LYS A 141 -8.69 -3.93 2.90
C LYS A 141 -9.73 -2.96 2.34
N LEU A 142 -10.75 -3.48 1.65
CA LEU A 142 -11.82 -2.66 1.09
C LEU A 142 -12.64 -1.97 2.18
N ARG A 143 -12.90 -2.63 3.32
CA ARG A 143 -13.63 -2.05 4.45
C ARG A 143 -12.85 -0.94 5.13
N LEU A 144 -11.55 -1.12 5.37
CA LEU A 144 -10.68 -0.09 5.95
C LEU A 144 -10.57 1.14 5.04
N LEU A 145 -10.32 0.92 3.75
CA LEU A 145 -10.29 2.01 2.76
C LEU A 145 -11.66 2.69 2.61
N GLY A 146 -12.74 1.91 2.67
CA GLY A 146 -14.12 2.41 2.64
C GLY A 146 -14.45 3.28 3.85
N GLY A 147 -14.08 2.85 5.06
CA GLY A 147 -14.26 3.60 6.31
C GLY A 147 -13.59 4.98 6.29
N LEU A 148 -12.37 5.06 5.75
CA LEU A 148 -11.66 6.32 5.58
C LEU A 148 -12.30 7.21 4.50
N ALA A 149 -12.74 6.62 3.40
CA ALA A 149 -13.45 7.34 2.35
C ALA A 149 -14.79 7.93 2.85
N PHE A 150 -15.50 7.24 3.75
CA PHE A 150 -16.73 7.76 4.37
C PHE A 150 -16.52 8.97 5.28
N GLY A 151 -15.33 9.10 5.88
CA GLY A 151 -14.95 10.28 6.65
C GLY A 151 -14.72 11.53 5.79
N VAL A 152 -14.48 11.36 4.48
CA VAL A 152 -14.09 12.43 3.54
C VAL A 152 -15.18 12.72 2.51
N ALA A 153 -15.97 11.73 2.10
CA ALA A 153 -17.00 11.86 1.07
C ALA A 153 -18.16 10.87 1.25
N ASP A 154 -19.33 11.22 0.72
CA ASP A 154 -20.52 10.38 0.77
C ASP A 154 -20.29 9.00 0.06
N PRO A 155 -20.70 7.87 0.66
CA PRO A 155 -20.58 6.53 0.10
C PRO A 155 -21.03 6.40 -1.37
N PHE A 156 -22.11 7.09 -1.71
CA PHE A 156 -22.67 7.09 -3.05
C PHE A 156 -21.81 7.90 -4.01
N ALA A 157 -21.23 9.02 -3.57
CA ALA A 157 -20.31 9.82 -4.38
C ALA A 157 -19.02 9.06 -4.71
N VAL A 158 -18.45 8.34 -3.74
CA VAL A 158 -17.27 7.48 -3.94
C VAL A 158 -17.59 6.33 -4.89
N GLY A 159 -18.72 5.65 -4.66
CA GLY A 159 -19.21 4.59 -5.54
C GLY A 159 -19.45 5.07 -6.97
N LEU A 160 -20.06 6.25 -7.15
CA LEU A 160 -20.29 6.87 -8.45
C LEU A 160 -18.97 7.18 -9.17
N GLY A 161 -17.97 7.71 -8.48
CA GLY A 161 -16.66 8.02 -9.07
C GLY A 161 -15.92 6.78 -9.57
N ILE A 162 -15.81 5.75 -8.71
CA ILE A 162 -15.16 4.48 -9.05
C ILE A 162 -15.95 3.77 -10.16
N GLY A 163 -17.26 3.67 -9.99
CA GLY A 163 -18.14 3.05 -10.95
C GLY A 163 -18.05 3.70 -12.32
N THR A 164 -18.21 5.03 -12.42
CA THR A 164 -18.10 5.75 -13.70
C THR A 164 -16.76 5.51 -14.39
N THR A 165 -15.66 5.47 -13.63
CA THR A 165 -14.31 5.22 -14.16
C THR A 165 -14.17 3.79 -14.69
N VAL A 166 -14.58 2.79 -13.91
CA VAL A 166 -14.54 1.37 -14.30
C VAL A 166 -15.49 1.10 -15.47
N GLY A 167 -16.66 1.72 -15.47
CA GLY A 167 -17.65 1.59 -16.53
C GLY A 167 -17.14 2.16 -17.84
N LEU A 168 -16.64 3.41 -17.83
CA LEU A 168 -16.00 4.02 -19.00
C LEU A 168 -14.87 3.14 -19.54
N PHE A 169 -14.06 2.55 -18.65
CA PHE A 169 -13.00 1.63 -19.05
C PHE A 169 -13.55 0.33 -19.68
N ALA A 170 -14.51 -0.33 -19.05
CA ALA A 170 -15.11 -1.57 -19.53
C ALA A 170 -15.82 -1.38 -20.88
N ALA A 171 -16.49 -0.25 -21.07
CA ALA A 171 -17.18 0.07 -22.32
C ALA A 171 -16.21 0.42 -23.45
N LEU A 172 -15.10 1.07 -23.12
CA LEU A 172 -14.02 1.35 -24.05
C LEU A 172 -13.32 0.06 -24.51
N VAL A 173 -13.11 -0.89 -23.60
CA VAL A 173 -12.62 -2.24 -23.93
C VAL A 173 -13.64 -3.04 -24.74
N ALA A 174 -14.92 -3.04 -24.35
CA ALA A 174 -15.98 -3.76 -25.06
C ALA A 174 -16.23 -3.21 -26.47
N GLY A 175 -16.15 -1.89 -26.65
CA GLY A 175 -16.19 -1.26 -27.97
C GLY A 175 -14.99 -1.64 -28.84
N ALA A 176 -13.81 -1.82 -28.24
CA ALA A 176 -12.60 -2.24 -28.94
C ALA A 176 -12.64 -3.72 -29.38
N VAL A 177 -13.35 -4.59 -28.64
CA VAL A 177 -13.41 -6.04 -28.89
C VAL A 177 -14.63 -6.43 -29.76
N GLY A 178 -15.37 -5.45 -30.30
CA GLY A 178 -16.38 -5.68 -31.34
C GLY A 178 -17.84 -5.72 -30.86
N GLY A 179 -18.16 -5.05 -29.75
CA GLY A 179 -19.56 -4.85 -29.36
C GLY A 179 -20.35 -4.07 -30.43
N ALA A 180 -21.54 -4.54 -30.79
CA ALA A 180 -22.42 -3.86 -31.73
C ALA A 180 -22.81 -2.45 -31.21
N PRO A 181 -22.77 -1.41 -32.07
CA PRO A 181 -23.14 -0.06 -31.65
C PRO A 181 -24.62 0.03 -31.29
N LEU A 182 -24.93 0.70 -30.17
CA LEU A 182 -26.28 0.99 -29.70
C LEU A 182 -26.84 2.27 -30.34
N VAL A 183 -25.98 3.17 -30.84
CA VAL A 183 -26.36 4.43 -31.47
C VAL A 183 -26.35 4.33 -33.00
N PRO A 184 -27.34 4.91 -33.71
CA PRO A 184 -27.39 4.90 -35.17
C PRO A 184 -26.16 5.51 -35.83
N SER A 185 -25.75 4.95 -36.97
CA SER A 185 -24.54 5.25 -37.76
C SER A 185 -24.42 6.67 -38.34
N GLY A 186 -25.34 7.58 -38.01
CA GLY A 186 -25.38 8.96 -38.50
C GLY A 186 -24.76 10.00 -37.56
N THR A 187 -24.27 9.60 -36.39
CA THR A 187 -23.58 10.52 -35.46
C THR A 187 -22.08 10.58 -35.79
N PRO A 188 -21.41 11.74 -35.72
CA PRO A 188 -19.96 11.78 -35.79
C PRO A 188 -19.40 11.05 -34.56
N LEU A 189 -18.58 10.01 -34.80
CA LEU A 189 -17.94 9.16 -33.77
C LEU A 189 -18.93 8.26 -32.99
N PRO A 190 -19.75 7.41 -33.66
CA PRO A 190 -20.77 6.60 -32.99
C PRO A 190 -20.16 5.63 -31.95
N GLY A 191 -18.94 5.12 -32.21
CA GLY A 191 -18.22 4.27 -31.26
C GLY A 191 -17.79 4.97 -29.97
N ILE A 192 -17.55 6.29 -30.00
CA ILE A 192 -17.21 7.05 -28.79
C ILE A 192 -18.47 7.30 -27.96
N VAL A 193 -19.57 7.67 -28.62
CA VAL A 193 -20.85 7.92 -27.94
C VAL A 193 -21.39 6.62 -27.30
N ASP A 194 -21.28 5.49 -27.99
CA ASP A 194 -21.64 4.18 -27.46
C ASP A 194 -20.74 3.74 -26.31
N ALA A 195 -19.42 3.93 -26.42
CA ALA A 195 -18.49 3.64 -25.33
C ALA A 195 -18.79 4.52 -24.09
N VAL A 196 -19.18 5.78 -24.28
CA VAL A 196 -19.56 6.66 -23.17
C VAL A 196 -20.89 6.24 -22.54
N LEU A 197 -21.90 5.86 -23.33
CA LEU A 197 -23.21 5.44 -22.82
C LEU A 197 -23.18 4.09 -22.12
N VAL A 198 -22.55 3.09 -22.74
CA VAL A 198 -22.33 1.78 -22.11
C VAL A 198 -21.46 1.94 -20.88
N GLY A 199 -20.47 2.84 -20.94
CA GLY A 199 -19.58 3.09 -19.82
C GLY A 199 -20.26 3.77 -18.65
N ALA A 200 -21.16 4.71 -18.91
CA ALA A 200 -21.99 5.32 -17.90
C ALA A 200 -22.95 4.30 -17.26
N LEU A 201 -23.55 3.39 -18.04
CA LEU A 201 -24.48 2.37 -17.53
C LEU A 201 -23.79 1.27 -16.72
N VAL A 202 -22.69 0.71 -17.24
CA VAL A 202 -21.86 -0.25 -16.50
C VAL A 202 -21.30 0.42 -15.26
N GLY A 203 -20.89 1.69 -15.39
CA GLY A 203 -20.34 2.44 -14.28
C GLY A 203 -21.35 2.75 -13.20
N LEU A 204 -22.58 3.09 -13.56
CA LEU A 204 -23.69 3.21 -12.62
C LEU A 204 -24.01 1.88 -11.94
N GLY A 205 -23.98 0.77 -12.69
CA GLY A 205 -24.18 -0.57 -12.13
C GLY A 205 -23.10 -0.95 -11.11
N VAL A 206 -21.83 -0.71 -11.45
CA VAL A 206 -20.69 -0.92 -10.54
C VAL A 206 -20.78 0.03 -9.34
N ALA A 207 -21.17 1.29 -9.55
CA ALA A 207 -21.37 2.26 -8.47
C ALA A 207 -22.44 1.82 -7.47
N VAL A 208 -23.58 1.34 -7.97
CA VAL A 208 -24.68 0.84 -7.15
C VAL A 208 -24.29 -0.45 -6.44
N LEU A 209 -23.65 -1.40 -7.12
CA LEU A 209 -23.19 -2.64 -6.52
C LEU A 209 -22.10 -2.41 -5.48
N PHE A 210 -21.15 -1.53 -5.78
CA PHE A 210 -20.07 -1.17 -4.87
C PHE A 210 -20.60 -0.38 -3.67
N GLY A 211 -21.47 0.61 -3.89
CA GLY A 211 -22.14 1.36 -2.83
C GLY A 211 -23.03 0.48 -1.95
N LEU A 212 -23.73 -0.50 -2.53
CA LEU A 212 -24.51 -1.49 -1.79
C LEU A 212 -23.60 -2.46 -1.03
N ALA A 213 -22.56 -2.99 -1.65
CA ALA A 213 -21.59 -3.86 -1.00
C ALA A 213 -20.93 -3.12 0.18
N LEU A 214 -20.52 -1.87 -0.04
CA LEU A 214 -19.98 -1.00 0.98
C LEU A 214 -20.98 -0.79 2.11
N ARG A 215 -22.24 -0.44 1.82
CA ARG A 215 -23.29 -0.27 2.84
C ARG A 215 -23.58 -1.56 3.62
N LEU A 216 -23.54 -2.72 2.97
CA LEU A 216 -23.71 -4.02 3.62
C LEU A 216 -22.50 -4.43 4.46
N THR A 217 -21.34 -3.84 4.20
CA THR A 217 -20.10 -4.07 4.96
C THR A 217 -19.74 -2.94 5.90
N ALA A 218 -20.44 -1.81 5.82
CA ALA A 218 -20.29 -0.68 6.71
C ALA A 218 -20.76 -1.12 8.10
N PRO A 219 -20.07 -0.69 9.16
CA PRO A 219 -20.53 -0.95 10.52
C PRO A 219 -21.97 -0.44 10.66
N ASP A 220 -22.87 -1.26 11.20
CA ASP A 220 -24.18 -0.76 11.65
C ASP A 220 -23.89 0.29 12.73
N GLU A 221 -24.11 1.58 12.44
CA GLU A 221 -24.10 2.65 13.44
C GLU A 221 -25.22 2.46 14.50
N THR A 222 -26.04 1.41 14.38
CA THR A 222 -27.15 1.09 15.27
C THR A 222 -27.08 -0.32 15.85
N ARG A 223 -25.90 -0.76 16.30
CA ARG A 223 -25.85 -1.76 17.37
C ARG A 223 -25.62 -1.05 18.69
N ASP A 224 -26.75 -0.72 19.31
CA ASP A 224 -26.99 -0.65 20.74
C ASP A 224 -25.71 -0.56 21.59
N VAL A 225 -25.38 0.67 21.96
CA VAL A 225 -24.68 0.97 23.22
C VAL A 225 -25.66 0.64 24.36
N GLU A 226 -25.98 -0.64 24.51
CA GLU A 226 -26.85 -1.14 25.57
C GLU A 226 -26.25 -2.44 26.09
N ALA A 227 -25.27 -2.29 26.98
CA ALA A 227 -25.15 -3.00 28.25
C ALA A 227 -23.71 -3.02 28.77
N LEU A 228 -23.10 -1.87 29.08
CA LEU A 228 -22.11 -1.79 30.15
C LEU A 228 -22.29 -0.43 30.86
N ASP A 229 -22.43 -0.44 32.18
CA ASP A 229 -22.63 0.76 32.99
C ASP A 229 -21.33 1.61 32.98
N PRO A 230 -21.31 2.83 32.41
CA PRO A 230 -20.09 3.62 32.24
C PRO A 230 -19.41 4.04 33.55
N GLY A 231 -20.08 3.84 34.70
CA GLY A 231 -19.57 4.22 36.02
C GLY A 231 -18.67 3.19 36.71
N GLU A 232 -18.52 1.97 36.17
CA GLU A 232 -17.82 0.86 36.85
C GLU A 232 -16.69 0.20 36.03
N LEU A 233 -16.44 0.65 34.80
CA LEU A 233 -15.40 0.07 33.94
C LEU A 233 -14.05 0.74 34.17
N THR A 234 -13.00 -0.07 34.28
CA THR A 234 -11.63 0.44 34.24
C THR A 234 -11.25 0.81 32.80
N ASP A 235 -10.27 1.70 32.61
CA ASP A 235 -9.75 2.03 31.27
C ASP A 235 -9.29 0.75 30.51
N THR A 236 -8.81 -0.25 31.24
CA THR A 236 -8.42 -1.57 30.72
C THR A 236 -9.62 -2.34 30.15
N ASP A 237 -10.78 -2.28 30.80
CA ASP A 237 -12.00 -2.96 30.33
C ASP A 237 -12.52 -2.32 29.03
N VAL A 238 -12.44 -0.99 28.92
CA VAL A 238 -12.81 -0.25 27.71
C VAL A 238 -11.89 -0.61 26.54
N VAL A 239 -10.57 -0.59 26.78
CA VAL A 239 -9.57 -0.97 25.77
C VAL A 239 -9.79 -2.42 25.32
N THR A 240 -10.05 -3.34 26.25
CA THR A 240 -10.34 -4.75 25.94
C THR A 240 -11.57 -4.89 25.05
N ALA A 241 -12.67 -4.21 25.37
CA ALA A 241 -13.88 -4.22 24.55
C ALA A 241 -13.64 -3.66 23.13
N MET A 242 -12.86 -2.59 23.01
CA MET A 242 -12.47 -2.02 21.72
C MET A 242 -11.61 -3.00 20.89
N MET A 243 -10.67 -3.70 21.54
CA MET A 243 -9.83 -4.71 20.88
C MET A 243 -10.66 -5.91 20.40
N GLU A 244 -11.66 -6.33 21.16
CA GLU A 244 -12.58 -7.41 20.76
C GLU A 244 -13.47 -7.00 19.57
N GLU A 245 -13.93 -5.76 19.53
CA GLU A 245 -14.68 -5.23 18.37
C GLU A 245 -13.77 -5.18 17.13
N PHE A 246 -12.53 -4.71 17.29
CA PHE A 246 -11.55 -4.70 16.21
C PHE A 246 -11.25 -6.11 15.70
N ARG A 247 -11.08 -7.11 16.59
CA ARG A 247 -10.91 -8.53 16.23
C ARG A 247 -12.09 -9.08 15.43
N ARG A 248 -13.32 -8.69 15.76
CA ARG A 248 -14.53 -9.08 15.01
C ARG A 248 -14.59 -8.42 13.63
N PHE A 249 -14.15 -7.16 13.54
CA PHE A 249 -14.18 -6.38 12.31
C PHE A 249 -13.07 -6.77 11.33
N SER A 250 -11.83 -6.93 11.83
CA SER A 250 -10.65 -7.31 11.05
C SER A 250 -9.83 -8.39 11.77
N PRO A 251 -10.22 -9.67 11.64
CA PRO A 251 -9.50 -10.79 12.25
C PRO A 251 -8.03 -10.86 11.81
N GLY A 252 -7.74 -10.66 10.52
CA GLY A 252 -6.36 -10.70 10.02
C GLY A 252 -5.54 -9.50 10.48
N GLY A 253 -6.21 -8.35 10.66
CA GLY A 253 -5.60 -7.14 11.21
C GLY A 253 -5.20 -7.32 12.67
N ALA A 254 -6.09 -7.89 13.48
CA ALA A 254 -5.83 -8.17 14.88
C ALA A 254 -4.77 -9.25 15.09
N GLU A 255 -4.74 -10.29 14.26
CA GLU A 255 -3.68 -11.31 14.30
C GLU A 255 -2.29 -10.69 14.08
N ALA A 256 -2.17 -9.73 13.16
CA ALA A 256 -0.88 -9.11 12.84
C ALA A 256 -0.46 -7.99 13.81
N LEU A 257 -1.40 -7.15 14.27
CA LEU A 257 -1.11 -6.00 15.14
C LEU A 257 -1.11 -6.35 16.63
N ILE A 258 -1.83 -7.40 17.02
CA ILE A 258 -1.99 -7.80 18.42
C ILE A 258 -1.30 -9.15 18.61
N ASP A 259 -1.85 -10.25 18.08
CA ASP A 259 -1.38 -11.60 18.45
C ASP A 259 0.09 -11.86 18.12
N GLU A 260 0.55 -11.44 16.93
CA GLU A 260 1.96 -11.55 16.57
C GLU A 260 2.88 -10.60 17.32
N ARG A 261 2.36 -9.43 17.69
CA ARG A 261 3.12 -8.42 18.44
C ARG A 261 3.30 -8.90 19.87
N ASP A 262 2.23 -9.42 20.49
CA ASP A 262 2.26 -10.08 21.80
C ASP A 262 3.25 -11.23 21.82
N ALA A 263 3.21 -12.11 20.81
CA ALA A 263 4.14 -13.22 20.69
C ALA A 263 5.59 -12.76 20.55
N TYR A 264 5.85 -11.68 19.79
CA TYR A 264 7.19 -11.11 19.64
C TYR A 264 7.71 -10.55 20.97
N ILE A 265 6.90 -9.74 21.66
CA ILE A 265 7.26 -9.15 22.96
C ILE A 265 7.48 -10.25 24.00
N ALA A 266 6.57 -11.22 24.07
CA ALA A 266 6.70 -12.36 24.96
C ALA A 266 7.98 -13.17 24.69
N HIS A 267 8.37 -13.38 23.44
CA HIS A 267 9.63 -14.04 23.09
C HIS A 267 10.85 -13.27 23.64
N GLN A 268 10.82 -11.93 23.61
CA GLN A 268 11.89 -11.10 24.18
C GLN A 268 11.91 -11.17 25.72
N LEU A 269 10.74 -11.14 26.36
CA LEU A 269 10.62 -11.21 27.82
C LEU A 269 11.02 -12.59 28.37
N VAL A 270 10.64 -13.68 27.69
CA VAL A 270 11.05 -15.06 28.03
C VAL A 270 12.57 -15.18 27.96
N GLN A 271 13.23 -14.62 26.93
CA GLN A 271 14.70 -14.65 26.85
C GLN A 271 15.37 -13.92 28.02
N LEU A 272 14.84 -12.77 28.46
CA LEU A 272 15.36 -12.05 29.63
C LEU A 272 15.17 -12.85 30.92
N ARG A 273 13.98 -13.44 31.10
CA ARG A 273 13.66 -14.32 32.23
C ARG A 273 14.59 -15.54 32.28
N ASP A 274 14.79 -16.20 31.15
CA ASP A 274 15.61 -17.40 31.03
C ASP A 274 17.11 -17.08 31.20
N ALA A 275 17.52 -15.81 31.00
CA ALA A 275 18.83 -15.29 31.38
C ALA A 275 18.96 -14.98 32.89
N GLY A 276 17.95 -15.32 33.70
CA GLY A 276 17.94 -15.13 35.16
C GLY A 276 17.66 -13.70 35.62
N LYS A 277 17.06 -12.85 34.76
CA LYS A 277 16.77 -11.45 35.10
C LYS A 277 15.41 -11.30 35.78
N HIS A 278 15.35 -10.38 36.74
CA HIS A 278 14.11 -9.81 37.25
C HIS A 278 13.70 -8.63 36.37
N VAL A 279 12.58 -8.77 35.66
CA VAL A 279 12.13 -7.82 34.63
C VAL A 279 10.81 -7.19 35.05
N VAL A 280 10.72 -5.86 34.98
CA VAL A 280 9.44 -5.14 34.93
C VAL A 280 9.18 -4.78 33.47
N ALA A 281 8.10 -5.29 32.89
CA ALA A 281 7.71 -5.07 31.50
C ALA A 281 6.57 -4.06 31.43
N VAL A 282 6.85 -2.85 30.95
CA VAL A 282 5.87 -1.78 30.73
C VAL A 282 5.32 -1.89 29.32
N VAL A 283 4.05 -2.29 29.21
CA VAL A 283 3.37 -2.58 27.94
C VAL A 283 2.00 -1.89 27.91
N GLY A 284 1.45 -1.72 26.71
CA GLY A 284 0.09 -1.23 26.55
C GLY A 284 -0.93 -2.22 27.11
N ALA A 285 -1.99 -1.72 27.74
CA ALA A 285 -3.03 -2.54 28.36
C ALA A 285 -3.68 -3.54 27.38
N GLY A 286 -3.75 -3.22 26.09
CA GLY A 286 -4.25 -4.12 25.04
C GLY A 286 -3.38 -5.34 24.76
N HIS A 287 -2.10 -5.32 25.14
CA HIS A 287 -1.12 -6.38 24.94
C HIS A 287 -0.88 -7.22 26.20
N GLN A 288 -1.15 -6.65 27.39
CA GLN A 288 -0.87 -7.26 28.68
C GLN A 288 -1.36 -8.71 28.78
N GLN A 289 -2.65 -8.94 28.55
CA GLN A 289 -3.25 -10.28 28.69
C GLN A 289 -2.67 -11.31 27.71
N GLY A 290 -2.36 -10.88 26.48
CA GLY A 290 -1.77 -11.75 25.46
C GLY A 290 -0.35 -12.16 25.83
N ILE A 291 0.45 -11.21 26.32
CA ILE A 291 1.82 -11.44 26.79
C ILE A 291 1.85 -12.34 28.02
N GLU A 292 1.03 -12.06 29.03
CA GLU A 292 0.94 -12.87 30.26
C GLU A 292 0.63 -14.34 29.95
N ARG A 293 -0.28 -14.59 29.00
CA ARG A 293 -0.61 -15.95 28.55
C ARG A 293 0.60 -16.71 28.01
N TYR A 294 1.46 -16.06 27.23
CA TYR A 294 2.69 -16.68 26.70
C TYR A 294 3.80 -16.79 27.76
N LEU A 295 3.81 -15.90 28.76
CA LEU A 295 4.75 -15.99 29.88
C LEU A 295 4.41 -17.19 30.78
N ASP A 296 3.11 -17.45 31.00
CA ASP A 296 2.59 -18.59 31.77
C ASP A 296 2.81 -19.93 31.04
N ASP A 297 2.54 -19.96 29.73
CA ASP A 297 2.78 -21.13 28.87
C ASP A 297 3.52 -20.72 27.58
N PRO A 298 4.87 -20.86 27.56
CA PRO A 298 5.67 -20.51 26.39
C PRO A 298 5.62 -21.51 25.22
N GLU A 299 5.06 -22.72 25.39
CA GLU A 299 5.05 -23.75 24.34
C GLU A 299 4.39 -23.33 23.01
N PRO A 300 3.32 -22.51 23.00
CA PRO A 300 2.67 -22.05 21.77
C PRO A 300 3.41 -20.93 21.03
N LEU A 301 4.53 -20.42 21.57
CA LEU A 301 5.26 -19.31 20.94
C LEU A 301 5.77 -19.71 19.54
N PRO A 302 5.39 -18.97 18.48
CA PRO A 302 5.92 -19.22 17.15
C PRO A 302 7.41 -18.84 17.08
N PRO A 303 8.19 -19.43 16.14
CA PRO A 303 9.61 -19.12 15.99
C PRO A 303 9.85 -17.64 15.69
N MET A 304 10.87 -17.05 16.32
CA MET A 304 11.21 -15.63 16.12
C MET A 304 11.45 -15.24 14.65
N ALA A 305 11.94 -16.17 13.83
CA ALA A 305 12.12 -15.95 12.40
C ALA A 305 10.80 -15.63 11.66
N ASP A 306 9.69 -16.23 12.11
CA ASP A 306 8.37 -16.01 11.54
C ASP A 306 7.76 -14.68 12.00
N LEU A 307 8.21 -14.14 13.13
CA LEU A 307 7.73 -12.88 13.73
C LEU A 307 8.54 -11.66 13.31
N ALA A 308 9.86 -11.79 13.15
CA ALA A 308 10.78 -10.69 12.87
C ALA A 308 10.94 -10.38 11.35
N GLY A 309 10.67 -11.34 10.47
CA GLY A 309 10.88 -11.19 9.03
C GLY A 309 9.76 -10.44 8.28
N ARG A 310 10.13 -9.79 7.16
CA ARG A 310 9.16 -9.34 6.14
C ARG A 310 8.54 -10.57 5.48
N GLN A 311 7.22 -10.70 5.47
CA GLN A 311 6.56 -11.83 4.82
C GLN A 311 7.00 -11.92 3.35
N GLN A 312 7.58 -13.07 2.99
CA GLN A 312 8.11 -13.31 1.66
C GLN A 312 6.94 -13.36 0.66
N ALA A 313 6.86 -12.37 -0.23
CA ALA A 313 5.82 -12.30 -1.24
C ALA A 313 5.76 -13.62 -2.03
N SER A 314 4.53 -14.13 -2.24
CA SER A 314 4.28 -15.34 -3.02
C SER A 314 5.13 -15.38 -4.30
N ARG A 315 5.85 -16.48 -4.50
CA ARG A 315 6.70 -16.70 -5.68
C ARG A 315 5.92 -16.66 -7.00
N PHE A 316 4.60 -16.82 -6.94
CA PHE A 316 3.73 -16.77 -8.10
C PHE A 316 2.81 -15.55 -8.04
N SER A 317 3.04 -14.58 -8.93
CA SER A 317 2.15 -13.45 -9.15
C SER A 317 1.43 -13.66 -10.49
N PRO A 318 0.12 -14.00 -10.47
CA PRO A 318 -0.68 -14.10 -11.69
C PRO A 318 -0.60 -12.85 -12.56
N TYR A 319 -0.44 -11.68 -11.93
CA TYR A 319 -0.24 -10.40 -12.60
C TYR A 319 1.08 -10.34 -13.39
N LYS A 320 2.19 -10.82 -12.82
CA LYS A 320 3.46 -10.92 -13.55
C LYS A 320 3.37 -11.88 -14.73
N LEU A 321 2.70 -13.04 -14.53
CA LEU A 321 2.47 -13.99 -15.62
C LEU A 321 1.64 -13.36 -16.75
N PHE A 322 0.54 -12.69 -16.41
CA PHE A 322 -0.27 -11.94 -17.37
C PHE A 322 0.57 -10.89 -18.11
N GLY A 323 1.37 -10.10 -17.39
CA GLY A 323 2.25 -9.08 -17.97
C GLY A 323 3.23 -9.67 -18.97
N TYR A 324 3.88 -10.80 -18.66
CA TYR A 324 4.79 -11.48 -19.57
C TYR A 324 4.09 -12.09 -20.79
N LEU A 325 2.94 -12.73 -20.60
CA LEU A 325 2.15 -13.28 -21.70
C LEU A 325 1.64 -12.17 -22.63
N PHE A 326 1.19 -11.06 -22.06
CA PHE A 326 0.78 -9.88 -22.81
C PHE A 326 1.95 -9.29 -23.60
N THR A 327 3.12 -9.15 -22.97
CA THR A 327 4.35 -8.67 -23.63
C THR A 327 4.73 -9.56 -24.81
N LEU A 328 4.69 -10.88 -24.62
CA LEU A 328 4.99 -11.85 -25.66
C LEU A 328 3.98 -11.76 -26.82
N GLY A 329 2.69 -11.67 -26.51
CA GLY A 329 1.62 -11.51 -27.50
C GLY A 329 1.76 -10.22 -28.30
N PHE A 330 2.06 -9.11 -27.63
CA PHE A 330 2.28 -7.80 -28.26
C PHE A 330 3.52 -7.81 -29.18
N LEU A 331 4.63 -8.40 -28.73
CA LEU A 331 5.81 -8.55 -29.57
C LEU A 331 5.54 -9.46 -30.77
N ALA A 332 4.84 -10.58 -30.56
CA ALA A 332 4.44 -11.49 -31.63
C ALA A 332 3.55 -10.77 -32.66
N PHE A 333 2.63 -9.91 -32.25
CA PHE A 333 1.82 -9.09 -33.16
C PHE A 333 2.68 -8.26 -34.13
N PHE A 334 3.65 -7.50 -33.62
CA PHE A 334 4.54 -6.69 -34.47
C PHE A 334 5.47 -7.54 -35.34
N VAL A 335 6.01 -8.65 -34.80
CA VAL A 335 6.87 -9.56 -35.56
C VAL A 335 6.11 -10.21 -36.71
N LEU A 336 4.90 -10.70 -36.48
CA LEU A 336 4.07 -11.31 -37.51
C LEU A 336 3.69 -10.31 -38.60
N LEU A 337 3.36 -9.06 -38.23
CA LEU A 337 3.13 -7.99 -39.21
C LEU A 337 4.39 -7.64 -40.00
N ALA A 338 5.56 -7.60 -39.34
CA ALA A 338 6.83 -7.36 -40.00
C ALA A 338 7.17 -8.46 -41.01
N ILE A 339 6.94 -9.73 -40.66
CA ILE A 339 7.12 -10.88 -41.56
C ILE A 339 6.12 -10.81 -42.71
N ALA A 340 4.85 -10.48 -42.45
CA ALA A 340 3.84 -10.30 -43.50
C ALA A 340 4.26 -9.21 -44.50
N ALA A 341 4.79 -8.08 -44.03
CA ALA A 341 5.30 -7.03 -44.90
C ALA A 341 6.56 -7.47 -45.67
N ALA A 342 7.49 -8.18 -45.02
CA ALA A 342 8.73 -8.66 -45.63
C ALA A 342 8.49 -9.75 -46.70
N THR A 343 7.44 -10.55 -46.53
CA THR A 343 7.04 -11.63 -47.46
C THR A 343 6.05 -11.16 -48.53
N GLY A 344 5.75 -9.86 -48.58
CA GLY A 344 4.95 -9.25 -49.65
C GLY A 344 3.46 -9.58 -49.58
N VAL A 345 2.92 -9.85 -48.39
CA VAL A 345 1.49 -10.10 -48.21
C VAL A 345 0.71 -8.83 -48.60
N PRO A 346 -0.26 -8.92 -49.53
CA PRO A 346 -1.05 -7.76 -49.94
C PRO A 346 -1.71 -7.07 -48.73
N GLY A 347 -1.50 -5.76 -48.59
CA GLY A 347 -2.01 -4.96 -47.46
C GLY A 347 -0.98 -4.73 -46.34
N ALA A 348 0.02 -5.61 -46.17
CA ALA A 348 1.14 -5.38 -45.26
C ALA A 348 2.27 -4.65 -45.99
N SER A 349 2.63 -3.46 -45.52
CA SER A 349 3.75 -2.70 -46.06
C SER A 349 4.66 -2.19 -44.95
N SER A 350 5.95 -2.00 -45.25
CA SER A 350 6.89 -1.35 -44.32
C SER A 350 6.43 0.05 -43.95
N GLY A 351 5.72 0.75 -44.86
CA GLY A 351 5.11 2.05 -44.59
C GLY A 351 4.01 1.98 -43.52
N LEU A 352 3.13 0.96 -43.57
CA LEU A 352 2.10 0.74 -42.57
C LEU A 352 2.71 0.45 -41.19
N LEU A 353 3.73 -0.41 -41.13
CA LEU A 353 4.46 -0.74 -39.89
C LEU A 353 5.10 0.50 -39.26
N ILE A 354 5.79 1.31 -40.07
CA ILE A 354 6.41 2.56 -39.59
C ILE A 354 5.34 3.54 -39.10
N ARG A 355 4.22 3.68 -39.82
CA ARG A 355 3.11 4.54 -39.40
C ARG A 355 2.47 4.06 -38.09
N LEU A 356 2.25 2.75 -37.94
CA LEU A 356 1.72 2.16 -36.71
C LEU A 356 2.65 2.41 -35.53
N PHE A 357 3.93 2.11 -35.68
CA PHE A 357 4.92 2.34 -34.63
C PHE A 357 5.05 3.83 -34.29
N ALA A 358 5.14 4.71 -35.30
CA ALA A 358 5.25 6.14 -35.09
C ALA A 358 4.00 6.72 -34.41
N ALA A 359 2.80 6.32 -34.83
CA ALA A 359 1.56 6.82 -34.25
C ALA A 359 1.39 6.32 -32.81
N TRP A 360 1.73 5.06 -32.53
CA TRP A 360 1.76 4.51 -31.18
C TRP A 360 2.76 5.24 -30.27
N PHE A 361 4.01 5.40 -30.73
CA PHE A 361 5.06 6.10 -29.99
C PHE A 361 4.67 7.55 -29.70
N LEU A 362 4.19 8.28 -30.70
CA LEU A 362 3.85 9.70 -30.58
C LEU A 362 2.65 9.93 -29.67
N VAL A 363 1.56 9.15 -29.80
CA VAL A 363 0.37 9.34 -28.97
C VAL A 363 0.69 9.07 -27.49
N ASN A 364 1.38 7.96 -27.20
CA ASN A 364 1.79 7.65 -25.83
C ASN A 364 2.75 8.71 -25.27
N GLY A 365 3.75 9.10 -26.07
CA GLY A 365 4.77 10.02 -25.62
C GLY A 365 4.26 11.43 -25.40
N LEU A 366 3.45 11.97 -26.33
CA LEU A 366 2.91 13.32 -26.22
C LEU A 366 1.91 13.46 -25.07
N LEU A 367 1.04 12.47 -24.86
CA LEU A 367 0.08 12.51 -23.75
C LEU A 367 0.77 12.37 -22.40
N SER A 368 1.70 11.43 -22.26
CA SER A 368 2.47 11.26 -21.01
C SER A 368 3.32 12.50 -20.71
N PHE A 369 4.01 13.02 -21.73
CA PHE A 369 4.77 14.28 -21.62
C PHE A 369 3.87 15.44 -21.19
N GLY A 370 2.73 15.60 -21.86
CA GLY A 370 1.79 16.70 -21.60
C GLY A 370 1.22 16.65 -20.19
N LEU A 371 0.74 15.48 -19.75
CA LEU A 371 0.21 15.31 -18.41
C LEU A 371 1.29 15.46 -17.33
N ALA A 372 2.49 14.91 -17.54
CA ALA A 372 3.62 15.14 -16.63
C ALA A 372 3.95 16.64 -16.51
N LYS A 373 3.96 17.36 -17.64
CA LYS A 373 4.24 18.80 -17.65
C LYS A 373 3.15 19.60 -16.92
N LEU A 374 1.88 19.23 -17.10
CA LEU A 374 0.73 19.81 -16.40
C LEU A 374 0.76 19.54 -14.90
N ALA A 375 1.23 18.36 -14.50
CA ALA A 375 1.49 17.97 -13.11
C ALA A 375 2.69 18.70 -12.47
N GLY A 376 3.36 19.58 -13.21
CA GLY A 376 4.48 20.38 -12.69
C GLY A 376 5.86 19.74 -12.85
N ALA A 377 6.00 18.66 -13.62
CA ALA A 377 7.30 18.04 -13.85
C ALA A 377 8.30 18.98 -14.53
N HIS A 378 9.59 18.81 -14.21
CA HIS A 378 10.67 19.45 -14.93
C HIS A 378 10.72 18.91 -16.37
N TRP A 379 11.20 19.75 -17.31
CA TRP A 379 11.27 19.37 -18.73
C TRP A 379 12.00 18.05 -18.96
N PRO A 380 13.17 17.78 -18.36
CA PRO A 380 13.86 16.51 -18.56
C PRO A 380 13.06 15.30 -18.07
N SER A 381 12.39 15.42 -16.93
CA SER A 381 11.54 14.38 -16.34
C SER A 381 10.34 14.07 -17.24
N ALA A 382 9.64 15.10 -17.71
CA ALA A 382 8.53 14.95 -18.64
C ALA A 382 8.99 14.34 -19.98
N THR A 383 10.12 14.78 -20.52
CA THR A 383 10.69 14.25 -21.77
C THR A 383 11.05 12.77 -21.63
N VAL A 384 11.68 12.38 -20.53
CA VAL A 384 12.01 10.97 -20.28
C VAL A 384 10.74 10.14 -20.13
N GLY A 385 9.78 10.59 -19.32
CA GLY A 385 8.48 9.93 -19.16
C GLY A 385 7.74 9.75 -20.50
N GLY A 386 7.70 10.78 -21.33
CA GLY A 386 7.14 10.70 -22.69
C GLY A 386 7.91 9.75 -23.59
N ALA A 387 9.24 9.80 -23.61
CA ALA A 387 10.07 8.97 -24.49
C ALA A 387 9.95 7.47 -24.19
N VAL A 388 9.67 7.10 -22.94
CA VAL A 388 9.52 5.70 -22.50
C VAL A 388 8.06 5.25 -22.40
N ALA A 389 7.08 6.14 -22.58
CA ALA A 389 5.66 5.85 -22.39
C ALA A 389 5.10 4.70 -23.24
N TRP A 390 5.67 4.46 -24.42
CA TRP A 390 5.29 3.34 -25.28
C TRP A 390 5.67 1.98 -24.67
N LEU A 391 6.68 1.92 -23.79
CA LEU A 391 7.12 0.67 -23.18
C LEU A 391 6.07 0.04 -22.29
N THR A 392 5.15 0.81 -21.68
CA THR A 392 4.05 0.27 -20.87
C THR A 392 3.06 -0.52 -21.71
N SER A 393 2.79 -0.07 -22.94
CA SER A 393 1.94 -0.83 -23.85
C SER A 393 2.61 -2.14 -24.30
N VAL A 394 3.95 -2.25 -24.23
CA VAL A 394 4.68 -3.49 -24.49
C VAL A 394 4.70 -4.37 -23.24
N ASN A 395 5.12 -3.78 -22.12
CA ASN A 395 5.26 -4.44 -20.85
C ASN A 395 4.47 -3.66 -19.78
N PRO A 396 3.27 -4.13 -19.41
CA PRO A 396 2.44 -3.49 -18.39
C PRO A 396 3.10 -3.34 -17.02
N LEU A 397 4.22 -4.04 -16.78
CA LEU A 397 5.00 -3.96 -15.55
C LEU A 397 5.96 -2.76 -15.52
N LEU A 398 6.20 -2.09 -16.66
CA LEU A 398 7.07 -0.93 -16.77
C LEU A 398 6.24 0.34 -16.90
N ALA A 399 6.28 1.21 -15.90
CA ALA A 399 5.50 2.44 -15.87
C ALA A 399 6.39 3.68 -16.16
N PRO A 400 6.08 4.54 -17.14
CA PRO A 400 6.91 5.70 -17.51
C PRO A 400 7.02 6.72 -16.40
N GLY A 401 6.03 6.77 -15.51
CA GLY A 401 6.06 7.59 -14.31
C GLY A 401 7.24 7.27 -13.42
N TRP A 402 7.69 6.01 -13.32
CA TRP A 402 8.89 5.68 -12.52
C TRP A 402 10.15 6.29 -13.11
N PHE A 403 10.29 6.28 -14.44
CA PHE A 403 11.42 6.92 -15.11
C PHE A 403 11.36 8.45 -15.01
N ALA A 404 10.18 9.04 -15.16
CA ALA A 404 9.96 10.46 -14.95
C ALA A 404 10.29 10.86 -13.50
N GLY A 405 9.79 10.11 -12.52
CA GLY A 405 10.03 10.30 -11.11
C GLY A 405 11.51 10.17 -10.73
N TYR A 406 12.21 9.17 -11.27
CA TYR A 406 13.65 9.00 -11.04
C TYR A 406 14.47 10.20 -11.51
N VAL A 407 14.11 10.78 -12.66
CA VAL A 407 14.74 12.01 -13.14
C VAL A 407 14.33 13.22 -12.31
N GLU A 408 13.07 13.26 -11.86
CA GLU A 408 12.53 14.33 -11.02
C GLU A 408 13.21 14.41 -9.65
N LEU A 409 13.64 13.28 -9.08
CA LEU A 409 14.43 13.23 -7.84
C LEU A 409 15.79 13.93 -7.92
N ARG A 410 16.26 14.29 -9.12
CA ARG A 410 17.44 15.16 -9.27
C ARG A 410 17.15 16.63 -9.01
N TYR A 411 15.87 17.00 -8.97
CA TYR A 411 15.38 18.36 -8.77
C TYR A 411 14.57 18.52 -7.47
N LEU A 412 14.00 17.43 -6.96
CA LEU A 412 13.23 17.39 -5.72
C LEU A 412 13.96 16.54 -4.68
N THR A 413 14.07 17.07 -3.48
CA THR A 413 14.48 16.32 -2.29
C THR A 413 13.23 15.92 -1.54
N VAL A 414 13.03 14.61 -1.38
CA VAL A 414 11.88 14.05 -0.68
C VAL A 414 12.35 13.56 0.68
N ASN A 415 11.68 13.99 1.74
CA ASN A 415 12.03 13.62 3.11
C ASN A 415 10.84 12.95 3.81
N VAL A 416 11.10 12.29 4.94
CA VAL A 416 10.04 11.74 5.80
C VAL A 416 9.18 12.86 6.39
N ALA A 417 9.77 14.02 6.64
CA ALA A 417 9.09 15.21 7.17
C ALA A 417 7.94 15.69 6.26
N ASP A 418 8.06 15.52 4.94
CA ASP A 418 7.01 15.86 3.96
C ASP A 418 5.67 15.16 4.26
N ILE A 419 5.69 14.01 4.95
CA ILE A 419 4.48 13.30 5.40
C ILE A 419 3.74 14.12 6.46
N GLY A 420 4.48 14.69 7.41
CA GLY A 420 3.95 15.57 8.45
C GLY A 420 3.30 16.81 7.83
N ASP A 421 4.02 17.47 6.92
CA ASP A 421 3.50 18.64 6.19
C ASP A 421 2.18 18.34 5.47
N LEU A 422 2.04 17.15 4.86
CA LEU A 422 0.80 16.74 4.21
C LEU A 422 -0.34 16.44 5.18
N ASN A 423 -0.05 15.89 6.35
CA ASN A 423 -1.06 15.63 7.37
C ASN A 423 -1.61 16.94 7.93
N ASP A 424 -0.71 17.88 8.28
CA ASP A 424 -1.07 19.21 8.76
C ASP A 424 -2.00 19.92 7.77
N LEU A 425 -1.70 19.81 6.46
CA LEU A 425 -2.55 20.34 5.39
C LEU A 425 -3.92 19.66 5.32
N LEU A 426 -4.00 18.34 5.52
CA LEU A 426 -5.29 17.61 5.48
C LEU A 426 -6.17 17.84 6.71
N GLU A 427 -5.58 18.20 7.83
CA GLU A 427 -6.31 18.54 9.06
C GLU A 427 -7.02 19.89 8.95
N ASP A 428 -6.51 20.77 8.10
CA ASP A 428 -7.16 22.02 7.75
C ASP A 428 -8.45 21.79 6.95
N THR A 429 -9.57 21.78 7.67
CA THR A 429 -10.92 21.70 7.09
C THR A 429 -11.48 23.07 6.67
N GLU A 430 -10.80 24.17 6.93
CA GLU A 430 -11.26 25.52 6.61
C GLU A 430 -10.84 25.95 5.21
N THR A 431 -9.68 25.47 4.74
CA THR A 431 -9.15 25.84 3.42
C THR A 431 -9.98 25.24 2.27
N PRO A 432 -10.36 26.04 1.26
CA PRO A 432 -11.04 25.54 0.07
C PRO A 432 -10.22 24.48 -0.67
N ILE A 433 -10.88 23.40 -1.12
CA ILE A 433 -10.23 22.26 -1.82
C ILE A 433 -9.22 22.68 -2.91
N PRO A 434 -9.48 23.67 -3.79
CA PRO A 434 -8.52 24.05 -4.82
C PRO A 434 -7.23 24.68 -4.27
N GLU A 435 -7.30 25.35 -3.13
CA GLU A 435 -6.16 25.94 -2.45
C GLU A 435 -5.40 24.87 -1.68
N LEU A 436 -6.12 23.98 -0.98
CA LEU A 436 -5.55 22.80 -0.34
C LEU A 436 -4.74 21.95 -1.34
N LEU A 437 -5.30 21.65 -2.52
CA LEU A 437 -4.60 20.89 -3.55
C LEU A 437 -3.34 21.59 -4.08
N ARG A 438 -3.32 22.92 -4.11
CA ARG A 438 -2.10 23.66 -4.50
C ARG A 438 -1.04 23.55 -3.40
N SER A 439 -1.42 23.75 -2.14
CA SER A 439 -0.52 23.60 -1.00
C SER A 439 0.06 22.18 -0.93
N MET A 440 -0.76 21.16 -1.19
CA MET A 440 -0.27 19.77 -1.28
C MET A 440 0.72 19.60 -2.45
N LEU A 441 0.46 20.20 -3.62
CA LEU A 441 1.39 20.18 -4.77
C LEU A 441 2.70 20.93 -4.51
N ASP A 442 2.76 21.79 -3.50
CA ASP A 442 4.00 22.45 -3.09
C ASP A 442 4.89 21.51 -2.25
N VAL A 443 4.32 20.46 -1.64
CA VAL A 443 5.08 19.43 -0.92
C VAL A 443 5.83 18.54 -1.93
N PRO A 444 7.17 18.40 -1.84
CA PRO A 444 7.98 17.69 -2.84
C PRO A 444 7.52 16.24 -3.10
N LEU A 445 7.18 15.53 -2.03
CA LEU A 445 6.70 14.17 -2.06
C LEU A 445 5.37 14.01 -2.81
N PHE A 446 4.36 14.81 -2.47
CA PHE A 446 3.06 14.75 -3.14
C PHE A 446 3.18 15.18 -4.60
N ARG A 447 3.98 16.21 -4.88
CA ARG A 447 4.30 16.62 -6.25
C ARG A 447 4.91 15.48 -7.07
N LEU A 448 5.89 14.76 -6.51
CA LEU A 448 6.51 13.61 -7.16
C LEU A 448 5.46 12.52 -7.48
N ILE A 449 4.59 12.19 -6.52
CA ILE A 449 3.53 11.19 -6.72
C ILE A 449 2.58 11.61 -7.84
N ILE A 450 2.16 12.86 -7.87
CA ILE A 450 1.27 13.39 -8.91
C ILE A 450 1.95 13.38 -10.29
N ILE A 451 3.23 13.70 -10.38
CA ILE A 451 4.00 13.60 -11.64
C ILE A 451 4.05 12.16 -12.13
N VAL A 452 4.40 11.21 -11.26
CA VAL A 452 4.47 9.77 -11.57
C VAL A 452 3.10 9.29 -12.05
N ALA A 453 2.04 9.59 -11.30
CA ALA A 453 0.67 9.21 -11.62
C ALA A 453 0.19 9.80 -12.95
N ALA A 454 0.37 11.11 -13.16
CA ALA A 454 -0.05 11.80 -14.38
C ALA A 454 0.67 11.25 -15.63
N THR A 455 1.95 10.93 -15.51
CA THR A 455 2.73 10.30 -16.59
C THR A 455 2.17 8.92 -16.94
N ASN A 456 1.86 8.10 -15.93
CA ASN A 456 1.27 6.76 -16.11
C ASN A 456 -0.13 6.84 -16.73
N VAL A 457 -0.96 7.77 -16.27
CA VAL A 457 -2.29 8.04 -16.83
C VAL A 457 -2.17 8.44 -18.31
N GLY A 458 -1.20 9.27 -18.67
CA GLY A 458 -1.00 9.70 -20.05
C GLY A 458 -0.63 8.54 -20.98
N SER A 459 0.23 7.62 -20.53
CA SER A 459 0.60 6.43 -21.30
C SER A 459 -0.58 5.47 -21.43
N PHE A 460 -1.34 5.28 -20.35
CA PHE A 460 -2.53 4.45 -20.38
C PHE A 460 -3.58 4.99 -21.38
N VAL A 461 -3.92 6.27 -21.28
CA VAL A 461 -4.84 6.94 -22.22
C VAL A 461 -4.30 6.85 -23.65
N GLY A 462 -2.99 7.04 -23.85
CA GLY A 462 -2.37 6.92 -25.16
C GLY A 462 -2.45 5.51 -25.75
N SER A 463 -2.24 4.47 -24.94
CA SER A 463 -2.35 3.06 -25.33
C SER A 463 -3.78 2.71 -25.75
N VAL A 464 -4.74 3.21 -24.98
CA VAL A 464 -6.17 3.05 -25.25
C VAL A 464 -6.56 3.75 -26.55
N LEU A 465 -6.23 5.04 -26.72
CA LEU A 465 -6.52 5.78 -27.95
C LEU A 465 -5.84 5.14 -29.16
N PHE A 466 -4.63 4.62 -28.98
CA PHE A 466 -3.95 3.91 -30.05
C PHE A 466 -4.74 2.68 -30.50
N ALA A 467 -5.14 1.83 -29.55
CA ALA A 467 -5.86 0.58 -29.84
C ALA A 467 -7.27 0.82 -30.40
N THR A 468 -8.01 1.80 -29.86
CA THR A 468 -9.43 1.98 -30.16
C THR A 468 -9.72 2.97 -31.29
N VAL A 469 -8.83 3.94 -31.52
CA VAL A 469 -9.02 4.99 -32.53
C VAL A 469 -8.01 4.85 -33.65
N LEU A 470 -6.71 4.81 -33.33
CA LEU A 470 -5.66 4.87 -34.36
C LEU A 470 -5.54 3.57 -35.16
N ILE A 471 -5.59 2.40 -34.52
CA ILE A 471 -5.54 1.12 -35.24
C ILE A 471 -6.69 1.03 -36.25
N PRO A 472 -7.98 1.19 -35.87
CA PRO A 472 -9.07 1.17 -36.84
C PRO A 472 -8.92 2.22 -37.94
N TYR A 473 -8.47 3.43 -37.60
CA TYR A 473 -8.25 4.50 -38.57
C TYR A 473 -7.15 4.16 -39.59
N LEU A 474 -6.00 3.65 -39.15
CA LEU A 474 -4.88 3.28 -40.01
C LEU A 474 -5.21 2.07 -40.90
N PHE A 475 -6.02 1.14 -40.41
CA PHE A 475 -6.44 -0.05 -41.15
C PHE A 475 -7.70 0.17 -42.01
N ALA A 476 -8.42 1.28 -41.83
CA ALA A 476 -9.57 1.64 -42.67
C ALA A 476 -9.17 1.80 -44.16
N GLU A 477 -7.95 2.26 -44.43
CA GLU A 477 -7.43 2.42 -45.79
C GLU A 477 -7.16 1.07 -46.51
N ILE A 478 -7.06 -0.04 -45.77
CA ILE A 478 -6.65 -1.36 -46.29
C ILE A 478 -7.69 -2.47 -46.10
N GLY A 479 -8.90 -2.15 -45.63
CA GLY A 479 -10.01 -3.12 -45.54
C GLY A 479 -10.64 -3.28 -44.15
N GLY A 480 -10.24 -2.46 -43.16
CA GLY A 480 -10.80 -2.47 -41.81
C GLY A 480 -10.09 -3.42 -40.83
N THR A 481 -10.69 -3.67 -39.67
CA THR A 481 -10.07 -4.43 -38.58
C THR A 481 -9.92 -5.93 -38.86
N ASP A 482 -10.77 -6.50 -39.72
CA ASP A 482 -10.68 -7.91 -40.14
C ASP A 482 -9.39 -8.20 -40.92
N GLU A 483 -8.85 -7.18 -41.56
CA GLU A 483 -7.59 -7.24 -42.27
C GLU A 483 -6.40 -7.51 -41.34
N ILE A 484 -6.46 -7.00 -40.10
CA ILE A 484 -5.41 -7.20 -39.09
C ILE A 484 -5.23 -8.70 -38.82
N VAL A 485 -6.34 -9.41 -38.58
CA VAL A 485 -6.35 -10.84 -38.31
C VAL A 485 -5.84 -11.62 -39.52
N ARG A 486 -6.24 -11.23 -40.74
CA ARG A 486 -5.75 -11.83 -41.98
C ARG A 486 -4.24 -11.70 -42.13
N LEU A 487 -3.69 -10.50 -41.92
CA LEU A 487 -2.26 -10.23 -42.02
C LEU A 487 -1.47 -10.98 -40.96
N MET A 488 -1.98 -11.07 -39.73
CA MET A 488 -1.34 -11.86 -38.67
C MET A 488 -1.30 -13.36 -39.01
N LEU A 489 -2.41 -13.93 -39.48
CA LEU A 489 -2.47 -15.33 -39.88
C LEU A 489 -1.56 -15.62 -41.09
N ALA A 490 -1.50 -14.70 -42.06
CA ALA A 490 -0.59 -14.79 -43.19
C ALA A 490 0.88 -14.73 -42.74
N GLY A 491 1.22 -13.78 -41.86
CA GLY A 491 2.54 -13.69 -41.25
C GLY A 491 2.92 -14.97 -40.51
N ALA A 492 1.99 -15.57 -39.77
CA ALA A 492 2.24 -16.81 -39.03
C ALA A 492 2.50 -18.00 -39.95
N ARG A 493 1.70 -18.17 -41.02
CA ARG A 493 1.91 -19.22 -42.03
C ARG A 493 3.26 -19.04 -42.74
N ASN A 494 3.56 -17.83 -43.18
CA ASN A 494 4.83 -17.53 -43.84
C ASN A 494 6.03 -17.72 -42.90
N SER A 495 5.87 -17.48 -41.60
CA SER A 495 6.90 -17.77 -40.59
C SER A 495 7.21 -19.26 -40.51
N VAL A 496 6.17 -20.10 -40.51
CA VAL A 496 6.33 -21.57 -40.51
C VAL A 496 7.05 -22.03 -41.77
N ASP A 497 6.68 -21.51 -42.93
CA ASP A 497 7.30 -21.87 -44.21
C ASP A 497 8.78 -21.45 -44.28
N LEU A 498 9.14 -20.28 -43.75
CA LEU A 498 10.52 -19.80 -43.67
C LEU A 498 11.38 -20.66 -42.73
N ILE A 499 10.82 -21.07 -41.58
CA ILE A 499 11.52 -21.92 -40.61
C ILE A 499 11.67 -23.35 -41.16
N ALA A 500 10.62 -23.91 -41.75
CA ALA A 500 10.64 -25.24 -42.34
C ALA A 500 11.56 -25.32 -43.57
N GLY A 501 11.60 -24.26 -44.39
CA GLY A 501 12.47 -24.17 -45.57
C GLY A 501 13.94 -23.88 -45.27
N GLY A 502 14.27 -23.34 -44.09
CA GLY A 502 15.66 -23.12 -43.64
C GLY A 502 16.26 -24.28 -42.82
N LEU A 503 15.45 -25.28 -42.45
CA LEU A 503 15.86 -26.50 -41.75
C LEU A 503 16.10 -27.69 -42.70
N LEU A 504 15.85 -27.51 -44.00
CA LEU A 504 16.22 -28.40 -45.11
C LEU A 504 17.41 -27.80 -45.86
#